data_AF-A0A7V9RK47-F1
#
_entry.id   AF-A0A7V9RK47-F1
#
_cell.length_a   1.000
_cell.length_b   1.000
_cell.length_c   1.000
_cell.angle_alpha   90.00
_cell.angle_beta   90.00
_cell.angle_gamma   90.00
#
_symmetry.space_group_name_H-M   'P 1'
#
loop_
_entity.id
_entity.type
_entity.pdbx_description
1 polymer ?
#
loop_
_entity_poly.entity_id
_entity_poly.type
_entity_poly.pdbx_seq_one_letter_code
_entity_poly.pdbx_strand_id
1 'polypeptide(L)' 'DNLYRHYRVMRMTAKARRIVADLFGAFLAEPKLLPLDHQLRAATVETPRLIADYVAGMTDRYAISEHHRLFGIDP' A
#
# COMPACT_ATOMS: atom_id res chain seq x y z
N ASP A 1 0.89 -15.48 -26.69
CA ASP A 1 2.18 -15.07 -26.07
C ASP A 1 2.54 -13.58 -26.04
N ASN A 2 1.61 -12.62 -26.20
CA ASN A 2 1.97 -11.18 -26.18
C ASN A 2 1.25 -10.32 -25.12
N LEU A 3 0.48 -10.92 -24.20
CA LEU A 3 -0.35 -10.15 -23.27
C LEU A 3 0.47 -9.51 -22.13
N TYR A 4 1.42 -10.25 -21.54
CA TYR A 4 2.21 -9.78 -20.39
C TYR A 4 3.31 -8.75 -20.76
N ARG A 5 3.74 -8.71 -22.03
CA ARG A 5 4.75 -7.75 -22.52
C ARG A 5 4.16 -6.50 -23.15
N HIS A 6 2.83 -6.37 -23.18
CA HIS A 6 2.18 -5.18 -23.71
C HIS A 6 2.45 -3.99 -22.79
N TYR A 7 2.94 -2.88 -23.35
CA TYR A 7 3.40 -1.69 -22.61
C TYR A 7 2.41 -1.20 -21.53
N ARG A 8 1.10 -1.36 -21.75
CA ARG A 8 0.06 -1.02 -20.76
C ARG A 8 0.16 -1.85 -19.49
N VAL A 9 0.36 -3.17 -19.62
CA VAL A 9 0.48 -4.09 -18.47
C VAL A 9 1.74 -3.75 -17.69
N MET A 10 2.87 -3.57 -18.36
CA MET A 10 4.13 -3.21 -17.69
C MET A 10 4.03 -1.88 -16.92
N ARG A 11 3.37 -0.86 -17.51
CA ARG A 11 3.14 0.43 -16.82
C ARG A 11 2.25 0.26 -15.60
N MET A 12 1.18 -0.53 -15.69
CA MET A 12 0.30 -0.80 -14.56
C MET A 12 1.03 -1.56 -13.45
N THR A 13 1.80 -2.59 -13.78
CA THR A 13 2.61 -3.35 -12.81
C THR A 13 3.64 -2.46 -12.11
N ALA A 14 4.32 -1.57 -12.84
CA ALA A 14 5.28 -0.64 -12.25
C ALA A 14 4.62 0.32 -11.25
N LYS A 15 3.44 0.86 -11.59
CA LYS A 15 2.65 1.71 -10.69
C LYS A 15 2.19 0.97 -9.45
N ALA A 16 1.64 -0.24 -9.60
CA ALA A 16 1.17 -1.05 -8.49
C ALA A 16 2.30 -1.39 -7.50
N ARG A 17 3.47 -1.79 -8.01
CA ARG A 17 4.65 -2.05 -7.17
C ARG A 17 5.06 -0.84 -6.35
N ARG A 18 5.05 0.36 -6.96
CA ARG A 18 5.36 1.60 -6.27
C ARG A 18 4.36 1.92 -5.17
N ILE A 19 3.07 1.85 -5.46
CA ILE A 19 2.00 2.09 -4.48
C ILE A 19 2.15 1.17 -3.27
N VAL A 20 2.34 -0.14 -3.50
CA VAL A 20 2.50 -1.12 -2.42
C VAL A 20 3.76 -0.84 -1.59
N ALA A 21 4.90 -0.54 -2.23
CA ALA A 21 6.14 -0.24 -1.54
C ALA A 21 6.06 1.05 -0.71
N ASP A 22 5.46 2.10 -1.27
CA ASP A 22 5.28 3.39 -0.61
C ASP A 22 4.35 3.26 0.61
N LEU A 23 3.20 2.58 0.46
CA LEU A 23 2.26 2.33 1.57
C LEU A 23 2.91 1.51 2.69
N PHE A 24 3.56 0.39 2.34
CA PHE A 24 4.25 -0.45 3.31
C PHE A 24 5.32 0.34 4.06
N GLY A 25 6.14 1.11 3.35
CA GLY A 25 7.19 1.94 3.92
C GLY A 25 6.66 3.02 4.86
N ALA A 26 5.58 3.71 4.47
CA ALA A 26 4.95 4.74 5.29
C ALA A 26 4.41 4.18 6.61
N PHE A 27 3.66 3.07 6.56
CA PHE A 27 3.13 2.44 7.77
C PHE A 27 4.22 1.86 8.66
N LEU A 28 5.32 1.37 8.07
CA LEU A 28 6.45 0.86 8.84
C LEU A 28 7.20 1.99 9.57
N ALA A 29 7.37 3.13 8.91
CA ALA A 29 8.02 4.30 9.48
C ALA A 29 7.16 5.01 10.53
N GLU A 30 5.85 5.12 10.30
CA GLU A 30 4.88 5.73 11.21
C GLU A 30 3.62 4.85 11.33
N PRO A 31 3.61 3.87 12.25
CA PRO A 31 2.46 2.98 12.44
C PRO A 31 1.15 3.70 12.79
N LYS A 32 1.19 4.95 13.28
CA LYS A 32 -0.01 5.77 13.54
C LYS A 32 -0.76 6.18 12.27
N LEU A 33 -0.16 6.00 11.10
CA LEU A 33 -0.85 6.21 9.82
C LEU A 33 -1.83 5.07 9.48
N LEU A 34 -1.68 3.90 10.11
CA LEU A 34 -2.62 2.79 9.96
C LEU A 34 -4.01 3.17 10.49
N PRO A 35 -5.09 2.53 10.03
CA PRO A 35 -6.39 2.60 10.69
C PRO A 35 -6.33 2.20 12.17
N LEU A 36 -7.21 2.79 13.00
CA LEU A 36 -7.16 2.66 14.47
C LEU A 36 -7.25 1.20 14.96
N ASP A 37 -8.07 0.38 14.31
CA ASP A 37 -8.21 -1.05 14.58
C ASP A 37 -6.89 -1.83 14.32
N HIS A 38 -6.10 -1.39 13.34
CA HIS A 38 -4.80 -1.95 13.01
C HIS A 38 -3.69 -1.40 13.92
N GLN A 39 -3.79 -0.15 14.38
CA GLN A 39 -2.86 0.43 15.38
C GLN A 39 -2.89 -0.34 16.70
N LEU A 40 -4.09 -0.68 17.20
CA LEU A 40 -4.25 -1.44 18.45
C LEU A 40 -3.63 -2.84 18.37
N ARG A 41 -3.67 -3.45 17.18
CA ARG A 41 -3.06 -4.76 16.90
C ARG A 41 -1.54 -4.67 16.69
N ALA A 42 -1.01 -3.54 16.25
CA ALA A 42 0.43 -3.33 16.10
C ALA A 42 1.18 -3.32 17.45
N ALA A 43 0.48 -3.12 18.57
CA ALA A 43 1.04 -3.25 19.92
C ALA A 43 1.26 -4.72 20.35
N THR A 44 0.65 -5.69 19.67
CA THR A 44 0.63 -7.11 20.07
C THR A 44 1.18 -8.07 19.02
N VAL A 45 1.32 -7.63 17.76
CA VAL A 45 1.82 -8.41 16.63
C VAL A 45 3.09 -7.77 16.08
N GLU A 46 3.99 -8.57 15.49
CA GLU A 46 5.12 -8.04 14.72
C GLU A 46 4.62 -7.06 13.64
N THR A 47 4.93 -5.78 13.83
CA THR A 47 4.41 -4.66 13.04
C THR A 47 4.56 -4.85 11.52
N PRO A 48 5.69 -5.38 10.99
CA PRO A 48 5.83 -5.58 9.54
C PRO A 48 4.84 -6.58 8.96
N ARG A 49 4.52 -7.66 9.69
CA ARG A 49 3.60 -8.69 9.20
C ARG A 49 2.17 -8.17 9.14
N LEU A 50 1.76 -7.45 10.19
CA LEU A 50 0.46 -6.80 10.25
C LEU A 50 0.27 -5.79 9.11
N ILE A 51 1.29 -4.99 8.82
CA ILE A 51 1.26 -4.04 7.70
C ILE A 51 1.16 -4.78 6.37
N ALA A 52 1.93 -5.87 6.18
CA ALA A 52 1.86 -6.66 4.95
C ALA A 52 0.46 -7.23 4.74
N ASP A 53 -0.16 -7.78 5.78
CA ASP A 53 -1.52 -8.35 5.72
C ASP A 53 -2.56 -7.25 5.42
N TYR A 54 -2.42 -6.07 6.03
CA TYR A 54 -3.29 -4.92 5.76
C TYR A 54 -3.18 -4.44 4.31
N VAL A 55 -1.96 -4.25 3.80
CA VAL A 55 -1.72 -3.82 2.41
C VAL A 55 -2.17 -4.88 1.41
N ALA A 56 -1.94 -6.16 1.69
CA ALA A 56 -2.40 -7.27 0.83
C ALA A 56 -3.93 -7.41 0.81
N GLY A 57 -4.62 -6.99 1.87
CA GLY A 57 -6.09 -6.96 1.95
C GLY A 57 -6.75 -5.81 1.18
N MET A 58 -5.98 -4.87 0.64
CA MET A 58 -6.53 -3.73 -0.09
C MET A 58 -7.00 -4.13 -1.50
N THR A 59 -8.11 -3.55 -1.94
CA THR A 59 -8.46 -3.55 -3.36
C THR A 59 -7.61 -2.52 -4.11
N ASP A 60 -7.39 -2.71 -5.42
CA ASP A 60 -6.64 -1.74 -6.25
C ASP A 60 -7.13 -0.30 -6.09
N ARG A 61 -8.46 -0.10 -6.09
CA ARG A 61 -9.06 1.25 -5.93
C ARG A 61 -8.74 1.84 -4.56
N TYR A 62 -8.81 1.02 -3.52
CA TYR A 62 -8.54 1.48 -2.16
C TYR A 62 -7.04 1.82 -1.99
N ALA A 63 -6.13 0.96 -2.47
CA ALA A 63 -4.69 1.22 -2.40
C ALA A 63 -4.29 2.51 -3.15
N ILE A 64 -4.88 2.76 -4.33
CA ILE A 64 -4.66 4.00 -5.08
C ILE A 64 -5.18 5.21 -4.29
N SER A 65 -6.40 5.15 -3.76
CA SER A 65 -7.00 6.24 -2.98
C SER A 65 -6.19 6.54 -1.71
N GLU A 66 -5.75 5.50 -1.02
CA GLU A 66 -4.98 5.61 0.22
C GLU A 66 -3.58 6.17 -0.04
N HIS A 67 -2.93 5.76 -1.13
CA HIS A 67 -1.67 6.34 -1.58
C HIS A 67 -1.83 7.82 -1.90
N HIS A 68 -2.90 8.22 -2.59
CA HIS A 68 -3.21 9.63 -2.82
C HIS A 68 -3.45 10.41 -1.52
N ARG A 69 -4.12 9.82 -0.53
CA ARG A 69 -4.36 10.46 0.78
C ARG A 69 -3.07 10.72 1.56
N LEU A 70 -2.11 9.80 1.48
CA LEU A 70 -0.87 9.87 2.25
C LEU A 70 0.25 10.65 1.55
N PHE A 71 0.28 10.62 0.21
CA PHE A 71 1.36 11.20 -0.59
C PHE A 71 0.91 12.33 -1.53
N GLY A 72 -0.40 12.53 -1.68
CA GLY A 72 -0.94 13.67 -2.39
C GLY A 72 -0.63 14.96 -1.63
N ILE A 73 -0.19 15.96 -2.37
CA ILE A 73 -0.16 17.35 -1.89
C ILE A 73 -1.41 17.97 -2.47
N ASP A 74 -2.45 18.14 -1.66
CA ASP A 74 -3.57 19.00 -2.05
C ASP A 74 -3.05 20.45 -2.14
N PRO A 75 -3.39 21.21 -3.20
CA PRO A 75 -2.97 22.62 -3.33
C PRO A 75 -3.47 23.52 -2.21
#